data_AF-A0A420HQS6-F1
#
_entry.id   AF-A0A420HQS6-F1
#
_cell.length_a   1.000
_cell.length_b   1.000
_cell.length_c   1.000
_cell.angle_alpha   90.00
_cell.angle_beta   90.00
_cell.angle_gamma   90.00
#
_symmetry.space_group_name_H-M   'P 1'
#
loop_
_entity.id
_entity.type
_entity.pdbx_description
1 polymer ?
#
loop_
_entity_poly.entity_id
_entity_poly.type
_entity_poly.pdbx_seq_one_letter_code
_entity_poly.pdbx_strand_id
1 'polypeptide(L)'
;MRLGIIKKWNSVWFANTKDFADHLDGDYKVRQFLMKELSKASVSRIIIERPAKSIRVTIYTARPGIVIGKKGEDVEKLRTTIGKITGVPVQINISEVRKPELDAKLVSDSITSQLERRVMFRRAMKRSVQNAMRQGAKGIKVEVSGRLGGAEIARREWYREGRVPLHTLRANIDYSISEAHTTYGVIGVKVWIFKGEILGGMATIEKLEKPSIQKKKQNQGKEGLIMLQPKRTKFRKMHKGRNRGLASGTDVNFGVFGLKAIDRGRLTARQIESARRAITRCIKRQGKMWIRIFPDKPITQKPLEVRMGKGKGNVEYWVALVQPGKILYELDGVTEEESREAFRLAAAKLPIRTIFVTKMVM
;
A
#
# COMPACT_ATOMS: atom_id res chain seq x y z
N MET A 1 25.46 -15.31 -12.45
CA MET A 1 24.73 -16.59 -12.30
C MET A 1 23.22 -16.46 -12.05
N ARG A 2 22.71 -15.51 -11.24
CA ARG A 2 21.25 -15.39 -10.95
C ARG A 2 20.44 -14.55 -11.95
N LEU A 3 21.14 -13.98 -12.91
CA LEU A 3 20.57 -13.13 -13.94
C LEU A 3 19.74 -14.01 -14.90
N GLY A 4 18.57 -13.55 -15.31
CA GLY A 4 17.69 -14.36 -16.18
C GLY A 4 16.78 -15.33 -15.43
N ILE A 5 17.04 -15.56 -14.13
CA ILE A 5 16.23 -16.47 -13.29
C ILE A 5 15.43 -15.68 -12.24
N ILE A 6 16.14 -14.89 -11.42
CA ILE A 6 15.54 -14.10 -10.34
C ILE A 6 16.01 -12.64 -10.30
N LYS A 7 17.09 -12.30 -11.01
CA LYS A 7 17.61 -10.93 -11.10
C LYS A 7 17.42 -10.41 -12.53
N LYS A 8 17.00 -9.15 -12.62
CA LYS A 8 16.89 -8.39 -13.88
C LYS A 8 18.23 -7.78 -14.26
N TRP A 9 18.35 -7.40 -15.52
CA TRP A 9 19.47 -6.62 -16.04
C TRP A 9 19.39 -5.17 -15.54
N ASN A 10 20.55 -4.51 -15.40
CA ASN A 10 20.63 -3.08 -15.08
C ASN A 10 20.57 -2.19 -16.34
N SER A 11 20.83 -2.74 -17.53
CA SER A 11 20.60 -2.07 -18.81
C SER A 11 19.61 -2.92 -19.59
N VAL A 12 18.48 -2.32 -19.98
CA VAL A 12 17.36 -3.00 -20.66
C VAL A 12 17.06 -2.24 -21.94
N TRP A 13 17.71 -2.64 -23.01
CA TRP A 13 17.50 -2.08 -24.34
C TRP A 13 17.93 -3.08 -25.42
N PHE A 14 17.49 -2.83 -26.65
CA PHE A 14 17.85 -3.60 -27.82
C PHE A 14 18.57 -2.68 -28.81
N ALA A 15 19.62 -3.19 -29.45
CA ALA A 15 20.33 -2.50 -30.52
C ALA A 15 20.84 -3.52 -31.53
N ASN A 16 20.97 -3.10 -32.79
CA ASN A 16 21.63 -3.89 -33.83
C ASN A 16 23.15 -3.89 -33.61
N THR A 17 23.85 -4.82 -34.25
CA THR A 17 25.31 -4.99 -34.12
C THR A 17 26.09 -3.70 -34.37
N LYS A 18 25.62 -2.86 -35.32
CA LYS A 18 26.27 -1.59 -35.67
C LYS A 18 26.26 -0.58 -34.52
N ASP A 19 25.13 -0.43 -33.82
CA ASP A 19 24.94 0.60 -32.81
C ASP A 19 25.19 0.09 -31.38
N PHE A 20 25.41 -1.22 -31.22
CA PHE A 20 25.54 -1.86 -29.90
C PHE A 20 26.75 -1.35 -29.12
N ALA A 21 27.91 -1.25 -29.76
CA ALA A 21 29.15 -0.80 -29.12
C ALA A 21 29.03 0.65 -28.63
N ASP A 22 28.51 1.55 -29.47
CA ASP A 22 28.32 2.96 -29.14
C ASP A 22 27.33 3.16 -27.98
N HIS A 23 26.23 2.39 -27.98
CA HIS A 23 25.27 2.42 -26.88
C HIS A 23 25.86 1.90 -25.57
N LEU A 24 26.68 0.85 -25.62
CA LEU A 24 27.33 0.28 -24.45
C LEU A 24 28.36 1.25 -23.84
N ASP A 25 29.20 1.89 -24.68
CA ASP A 25 30.16 2.90 -24.23
C ASP A 25 29.45 4.14 -23.66
N GLY A 26 28.39 4.60 -24.32
CA GLY A 26 27.54 5.67 -23.81
C GLY A 26 26.94 5.34 -22.43
N ASP A 27 26.39 4.13 -22.25
CA ASP A 27 25.87 3.67 -20.96
C ASP A 27 26.97 3.63 -19.88
N TYR A 28 28.18 3.17 -20.22
CA TYR A 28 29.31 3.12 -19.29
C TYR A 28 29.73 4.52 -18.82
N LYS A 29 29.89 5.47 -19.77
CA LYS A 29 30.21 6.86 -19.48
C LYS A 29 29.16 7.53 -18.60
N VAL A 30 27.88 7.29 -18.89
CA VAL A 30 26.77 7.82 -18.06
C VAL A 30 26.80 7.24 -16.64
N ARG A 31 27.09 5.95 -16.47
CA ARG A 31 27.21 5.32 -15.14
C ARG A 31 28.37 5.90 -14.35
N GLN A 32 29.54 6.05 -14.98
CA GLN A 32 30.73 6.63 -14.35
C GLN A 32 30.46 8.07 -13.89
N PHE A 33 29.84 8.88 -14.75
CA PHE A 33 29.45 10.24 -14.43
C PHE A 33 28.48 10.30 -13.25
N LEU A 34 27.39 9.50 -13.30
CA LEU A 34 26.38 9.48 -12.23
C LEU A 34 26.94 8.98 -10.89
N MET A 35 27.81 7.97 -10.89
CA MET A 35 28.44 7.48 -9.65
C MET A 35 29.36 8.52 -9.01
N LYS A 36 30.06 9.31 -9.81
CA LYS A 36 30.93 10.40 -9.33
C LYS A 36 30.11 11.55 -8.75
N GLU A 37 29.15 12.06 -9.52
CA GLU A 37 28.34 13.23 -9.16
C GLU A 37 27.44 12.94 -7.94
N LEU A 38 26.81 11.77 -7.91
CA LEU A 38 25.85 11.38 -6.87
C LEU A 38 26.47 10.61 -5.70
N SER A 39 27.77 10.74 -5.48
CA SER A 39 28.50 10.09 -4.36
C SER A 39 27.84 10.37 -2.99
N LYS A 40 27.38 11.61 -2.76
CA LYS A 40 26.69 12.02 -1.52
C LYS A 40 25.25 11.49 -1.41
N ALA A 41 24.64 11.12 -2.53
CA ALA A 41 23.23 10.73 -2.59
C ALA A 41 22.97 9.25 -2.27
N SER A 42 24.00 8.44 -2.01
CA SER A 42 23.85 7.01 -1.65
C SER A 42 23.03 6.25 -2.69
N VAL A 43 23.58 6.13 -3.90
CA VAL A 43 22.95 5.43 -5.03
C VAL A 43 23.17 3.92 -4.90
N SER A 44 22.09 3.14 -4.98
CA SER A 44 22.14 1.67 -4.92
C SER A 44 22.37 1.06 -6.31
N ARG A 45 21.52 1.43 -7.28
CA ARG A 45 21.57 0.92 -8.65
C ARG A 45 21.02 1.93 -9.63
N ILE A 46 21.51 1.84 -10.86
CA ILE A 46 21.08 2.70 -11.98
C ILE A 46 20.56 1.76 -13.07
N ILE A 47 19.29 1.94 -13.45
CA ILE A 47 18.68 1.22 -14.56
C ILE A 47 18.65 2.13 -15.77
N ILE A 48 19.18 1.67 -16.91
CA ILE A 48 19.18 2.41 -18.17
C ILE A 48 18.30 1.66 -19.17
N GLU A 49 17.27 2.34 -19.67
CA GLU A 49 16.41 1.87 -20.73
C GLU A 49 16.56 2.78 -21.94
N ARG A 50 16.49 2.23 -23.16
CA ARG A 50 16.55 3.02 -24.41
C ARG A 50 15.28 2.82 -25.24
N PRO A 51 14.17 3.50 -24.91
CA PRO A 51 12.99 3.50 -25.77
C PRO A 51 13.23 4.39 -27.01
N ALA A 52 12.93 3.87 -28.21
CA ALA A 52 12.97 4.55 -29.51
C ALA A 52 13.69 5.93 -29.55
N LYS A 53 15.01 5.93 -29.78
CA LYS A 53 15.87 7.14 -29.87
C LYS A 53 15.87 8.07 -28.65
N SER A 54 15.49 7.58 -27.48
CA SER A 54 15.56 8.31 -26.21
C SER A 54 16.15 7.41 -25.13
N ILE A 55 16.64 8.01 -24.05
CA ILE A 55 17.19 7.28 -22.90
C ILE A 55 16.33 7.57 -21.68
N ARG A 56 15.95 6.52 -20.96
CA ARG A 56 15.33 6.62 -19.64
C ARG A 56 16.27 6.06 -18.60
N VAL A 57 16.72 6.92 -17.69
CA VAL A 57 17.60 6.56 -16.58
C VAL A 57 16.77 6.53 -15.29
N THR A 58 16.67 5.36 -14.66
CA THR A 58 16.03 5.22 -13.34
C THR A 58 17.09 5.04 -12.26
N ILE A 59 17.20 6.03 -11.37
CA ILE A 59 18.18 6.06 -10.28
C ILE A 59 17.51 5.58 -9.00
N TYR A 60 18.01 4.48 -8.43
CA TYR A 60 17.58 4.00 -7.12
C TYR A 60 18.49 4.58 -6.05
N THR A 61 17.94 5.38 -5.14
CA THR A 61 18.67 6.09 -4.11
C THR A 61 17.98 5.98 -2.76
N ALA A 62 18.76 5.95 -1.67
CA ALA A 62 18.21 6.08 -0.32
C ALA A 62 17.89 7.53 0.07
N ARG A 63 18.41 8.52 -0.66
CA ARG A 63 18.25 9.95 -0.39
C ARG A 63 17.77 10.70 -1.65
N PRO A 64 16.51 10.52 -2.07
CA PRO A 64 15.97 11.13 -3.28
C PRO A 64 16.03 12.66 -3.25
N GLY A 65 15.87 13.29 -2.08
CA GLY A 65 15.90 14.75 -1.95
C GLY A 65 17.22 15.40 -2.41
N ILE A 66 18.36 14.71 -2.22
CA ILE A 66 19.67 15.21 -2.67
C ILE A 66 19.79 15.11 -4.19
N VAL A 67 19.22 14.08 -4.81
CA VAL A 67 19.23 13.90 -6.28
C VAL A 67 18.31 14.90 -6.96
N ILE A 68 17.18 15.24 -6.33
CA ILE A 68 16.20 16.20 -6.87
C ILE A 68 16.75 17.64 -6.78
N GLY A 69 17.44 17.97 -5.69
CA GLY A 69 17.94 19.33 -5.45
C GLY A 69 16.82 20.31 -5.09
N LYS A 70 17.15 21.60 -5.03
CA LYS A 70 16.16 22.66 -4.76
C LYS A 70 15.28 22.84 -5.99
N LYS A 71 13.96 22.64 -5.84
CA LYS A 71 12.96 22.78 -6.93
C LYS A 71 13.25 21.96 -8.20
N GLY A 72 14.06 20.90 -8.15
CA GLY A 72 14.38 20.08 -9.32
C GLY A 72 15.59 20.55 -10.14
N GLU A 73 16.33 21.55 -9.68
CA GLU A 73 17.46 22.13 -10.41
C GLU A 73 18.54 21.10 -10.77
N ASP A 74 18.91 20.24 -9.83
CA ASP A 74 20.00 19.28 -10.04
C ASP A 74 19.62 18.17 -11.03
N VAL A 75 18.34 17.79 -11.09
CA VAL A 75 17.85 16.81 -12.09
C VAL A 75 17.95 17.38 -13.50
N GLU A 76 17.66 18.66 -13.69
CA GLU A 76 17.73 19.30 -15.01
C GLU A 76 19.19 19.45 -15.47
N LYS A 77 20.11 19.74 -14.54
CA LYS A 77 21.56 19.71 -14.81
C LYS A 77 22.02 18.33 -15.25
N LEU A 78 21.65 17.28 -14.50
CA LEU A 78 21.97 15.89 -14.84
C LEU A 78 21.41 15.51 -16.22
N ARG A 79 20.16 15.90 -16.52
CA ARG A 79 19.52 15.64 -17.80
C ARG A 79 20.28 16.27 -18.95
N THR A 80 20.69 17.52 -18.80
CA THR A 80 21.46 18.26 -19.81
C THR A 80 22.82 17.60 -20.06
N THR A 81 23.55 17.24 -19.01
CA THR A 81 24.89 16.63 -19.15
C THR A 81 24.80 15.21 -19.75
N ILE A 82 23.83 14.39 -19.34
CA ILE A 82 23.62 13.06 -19.92
C ILE A 82 23.19 13.19 -21.39
N GLY A 83 22.38 14.19 -21.73
CA GLY A 83 22.00 14.50 -23.11
C GLY A 83 23.22 14.83 -23.98
N LYS A 84 24.18 15.60 -23.45
CA LYS A 84 25.44 15.91 -24.15
C LYS A 84 26.31 14.66 -24.39
N ILE A 85 26.39 13.76 -23.41
CA ILE A 85 27.20 12.52 -23.53
C ILE A 85 26.61 11.58 -24.58
N THR A 86 25.29 11.50 -24.66
CA THR A 86 24.59 10.45 -25.42
C THR A 86 24.00 10.94 -26.74
N GLY A 87 23.88 12.25 -26.95
CA GLY A 87 23.34 12.85 -28.18
C GLY A 87 21.83 12.62 -28.37
N VAL A 88 21.12 12.10 -27.37
CA VAL A 88 19.70 11.76 -27.43
C VAL A 88 18.93 12.36 -26.25
N PRO A 89 17.61 12.61 -26.40
CA PRO A 89 16.79 13.13 -25.32
C PRO A 89 16.74 12.14 -24.14
N VAL A 90 16.91 12.67 -22.93
CA VAL A 90 16.99 11.90 -21.69
C VAL A 90 15.78 12.18 -20.79
N GLN A 91 15.21 11.11 -20.23
CA GLN A 91 14.23 11.14 -19.14
C GLN A 91 14.88 10.55 -17.88
N ILE A 92 14.84 11.29 -16.77
CA ILE A 92 15.38 10.81 -15.48
C ILE A 92 14.22 10.49 -14.54
N ASN A 93 14.23 9.27 -13.99
CA ASN A 93 13.30 8.81 -12.97
C ASN A 93 14.07 8.57 -11.66
N ILE A 94 13.57 9.10 -10.56
CA ILE A 94 14.14 8.86 -9.23
C ILE A 94 13.25 7.86 -8.49
N SER A 95 13.84 6.77 -8.02
CA SER A 95 13.16 5.74 -7.23
C SER A 95 13.79 5.65 -5.84
N GLU A 96 12.94 5.67 -4.81
CA GLU A 96 13.38 5.61 -3.42
C GLU A 96 13.62 4.17 -2.96
N VAL A 97 14.78 3.93 -2.34
CA VAL A 97 15.08 2.70 -1.61
C VAL A 97 14.61 2.83 -0.17
N ARG A 98 13.44 2.26 0.13
CA ARG A 98 12.79 2.37 1.45
C ARG A 98 13.59 1.80 2.63
N LYS A 99 14.36 0.73 2.40
CA LYS A 99 15.12 0.01 3.43
C LYS A 99 16.58 -0.12 2.99
N PRO A 100 17.42 0.89 3.26
CA PRO A 100 18.80 0.91 2.78
C PRO A 100 19.68 -0.20 3.39
N GLU A 101 19.39 -0.66 4.61
CA GLU A 101 20.15 -1.72 5.28
C GLU A 101 19.94 -3.11 4.66
N LEU A 102 18.90 -3.27 3.84
CA LEU A 102 18.67 -4.50 3.08
C LEU A 102 19.33 -4.45 1.70
N ASP A 103 19.88 -3.31 1.28
CA ASP A 103 20.54 -3.16 -0.01
C ASP A 103 22.06 -3.40 0.12
N ALA A 104 22.59 -4.34 -0.66
CA ALA A 104 23.98 -4.73 -0.52
C ALA A 104 24.96 -3.60 -0.88
N LYS A 105 24.63 -2.75 -1.86
CA LYS A 105 25.50 -1.66 -2.30
C LYS A 105 25.57 -0.56 -1.26
N LEU A 106 24.43 -0.18 -0.69
CA LEU A 106 24.39 0.84 0.36
C LEU A 106 25.09 0.39 1.63
N VAL A 107 24.96 -0.89 1.99
CA VAL A 107 25.67 -1.47 3.15
C VAL A 107 27.18 -1.52 2.89
N SER A 108 27.62 -1.93 1.69
CA SER A 108 29.06 -1.96 1.36
C SER A 108 29.68 -0.57 1.35
N ASP A 109 28.99 0.44 0.79
CA ASP A 109 29.50 1.80 0.73
C ASP A 109 29.52 2.46 2.12
N SER A 110 28.55 2.13 2.98
CA SER A 110 28.55 2.57 4.37
C SER A 110 29.73 2.00 5.18
N ILE A 111 30.08 0.73 4.97
CA ILE A 111 31.26 0.11 5.61
C ILE A 111 32.53 0.77 5.07
N THR A 112 32.63 0.95 3.76
CA THR A 112 33.77 1.58 3.08
C THR A 112 34.03 2.99 3.62
N SER A 113 33.01 3.84 3.69
CA SER A 113 33.14 5.18 4.24
C SER A 113 33.53 5.18 5.72
N GLN A 114 33.11 4.19 6.50
CA GLN A 114 33.56 4.03 7.89
C GLN A 114 35.04 3.63 7.98
N LEU A 115 35.52 2.77 7.10
CA LEU A 115 36.93 2.35 7.05
C LEU A 115 37.85 3.52 6.64
N GLU A 116 37.43 4.33 5.68
CA GLU A 116 38.15 5.55 5.27
C GLU A 116 38.24 6.56 6.42
N ARG A 117 37.18 6.65 7.25
CA ARG A 117 37.15 7.45 8.48
C ARG A 117 37.88 6.78 9.66
N ARG A 118 38.68 5.75 9.41
CA ARG A 118 39.49 5.02 10.41
C ARG A 118 38.68 4.38 11.55
N VAL A 119 37.41 4.06 11.30
CA VAL A 119 36.61 3.28 12.26
C VAL A 119 37.13 1.84 12.29
N MET A 120 37.18 1.24 13.47
CA MET A 120 37.59 -0.16 13.62
C MET A 120 36.72 -1.10 12.76
N PHE A 121 37.35 -1.82 11.84
CA PHE A 121 36.67 -2.65 10.83
C PHE A 121 35.73 -3.71 11.44
N ARG A 122 36.12 -4.34 12.56
CA ARG A 122 35.26 -5.28 13.30
C ARG A 122 33.97 -4.64 13.80
N ARG A 123 34.04 -3.40 14.29
CA ARG A 123 32.87 -2.64 14.75
C ARG A 123 31.96 -2.30 13.58
N ALA A 124 32.53 -1.81 12.47
CA ALA A 124 31.77 -1.49 11.27
C ALA A 124 31.04 -2.73 10.71
N MET A 125 31.71 -3.87 10.62
CA MET A 125 31.11 -5.14 10.19
C MET A 125 29.98 -5.59 11.11
N LYS A 126 30.25 -5.71 12.43
CA LYS A 126 29.27 -6.21 13.40
C LYS A 126 28.01 -5.34 13.44
N ARG A 127 28.18 -4.01 13.39
CA ARG A 127 27.06 -3.05 13.35
C ARG A 127 26.21 -3.22 12.09
N SER A 128 26.84 -3.34 10.92
CA SER A 128 26.13 -3.51 9.66
C SER A 128 25.37 -4.84 9.59
N VAL A 129 25.97 -5.92 10.08
CA VAL A 129 25.34 -7.25 10.18
C VAL A 129 24.09 -7.19 11.08
N GLN A 130 24.23 -6.66 12.29
CA GLN A 130 23.11 -6.54 13.24
C GLN A 130 21.99 -5.64 12.70
N ASN A 131 22.33 -4.52 12.06
CA ASN A 131 21.35 -3.63 11.45
C ASN A 131 20.54 -4.32 10.34
N ALA A 132 21.21 -5.07 9.46
CA ALA A 132 20.53 -5.80 8.38
C ALA A 132 19.61 -6.89 8.91
N MET A 133 20.06 -7.68 9.90
CA MET A 133 19.24 -8.71 10.56
C MET A 133 18.03 -8.09 11.26
N ARG A 134 18.22 -6.98 11.98
CA ARG A 134 17.13 -6.22 12.63
C ARG A 134 16.07 -5.72 11.64
N GLN A 135 16.47 -5.33 10.43
CA GLN A 135 15.54 -4.88 9.38
C GLN A 135 14.80 -6.02 8.66
N GLY A 136 15.05 -7.27 9.06
CA GLY A 136 14.36 -8.46 8.55
C GLY A 136 15.10 -9.20 7.44
N ALA A 137 16.42 -9.03 7.31
CA ALA A 137 17.21 -9.93 6.47
C ALA A 137 17.15 -11.36 7.02
N LYS A 138 17.03 -12.35 6.13
CA LYS A 138 17.06 -13.77 6.53
C LYS A 138 18.48 -14.30 6.70
N GLY A 139 19.45 -13.57 6.16
CA GLY A 139 20.86 -13.76 6.44
C GLY A 139 21.70 -12.69 5.75
N ILE A 140 22.89 -12.47 6.28
CA ILE A 140 23.88 -11.54 5.75
C ILE A 140 25.28 -12.13 5.92
N LYS A 141 26.13 -11.96 4.92
CA LYS A 141 27.58 -12.20 5.02
C LYS A 141 28.29 -10.90 4.63
N VAL A 142 29.21 -10.45 5.46
CA VAL A 142 30.10 -9.32 5.19
C VAL A 142 31.52 -9.84 5.24
N GLU A 143 32.32 -9.54 4.23
CA GLU A 143 33.72 -9.92 4.12
C GLU A 143 34.54 -8.68 3.81
N VAL A 144 35.63 -8.50 4.55
CA VAL A 144 36.55 -7.38 4.38
C VAL A 144 37.96 -7.95 4.20
N SER A 145 38.66 -7.53 3.16
CA SER A 145 40.00 -8.01 2.82
C SER A 145 40.95 -6.86 2.52
N GLY A 146 42.16 -6.91 3.08
CA GLY A 146 43.20 -5.90 2.86
C GLY A 146 44.08 -5.75 4.11
N ARG A 147 44.77 -4.62 4.22
CA ARG A 147 45.59 -4.25 5.39
C ARG A 147 44.72 -3.76 6.55
N LEU A 148 43.98 -4.69 7.16
CA LEU A 148 42.95 -4.39 8.15
C LEU A 148 43.54 -3.76 9.42
N GLY A 149 43.19 -2.50 9.68
CA GLY A 149 43.71 -1.76 10.82
C GLY A 149 45.16 -1.26 10.64
N GLY A 150 45.68 -1.25 9.41
CA GLY A 150 47.05 -0.78 9.14
C GLY A 150 48.14 -1.84 9.31
N ALA A 151 47.78 -3.11 9.50
CA ALA A 151 48.75 -4.21 9.55
C ALA A 151 49.59 -4.28 8.26
N GLU A 152 50.85 -4.71 8.37
CA GLU A 152 51.74 -4.87 7.21
C GLU A 152 51.24 -5.97 6.27
N ILE A 153 50.80 -7.10 6.81
CA ILE A 153 50.30 -8.24 6.04
C ILE A 153 48.78 -8.11 5.87
N ALA A 154 48.32 -8.23 4.62
CA ALA A 154 46.90 -8.22 4.31
C ALA A 154 46.21 -9.51 4.78
N ARG A 155 45.01 -9.38 5.33
CA ARG A 155 44.17 -10.51 5.78
C ARG A 155 42.73 -10.33 5.35
N ARG A 156 41.96 -11.41 5.41
CA ARG A 156 40.52 -11.44 5.14
C ARG A 156 39.77 -11.88 6.40
N GLU A 157 38.88 -11.02 6.88
CA GLU A 157 37.94 -11.36 7.97
C GLU A 157 36.51 -11.33 7.42
N TRP A 158 35.65 -12.22 7.92
CA TRP A 158 34.25 -12.26 7.53
C TRP A 158 33.34 -12.49 8.75
N TYR A 159 32.17 -11.87 8.72
CA TYR A 159 31.07 -12.13 9.64
C TYR A 159 29.86 -12.62 8.85
N ARG A 160 29.22 -13.68 9.34
CA ARG A 160 28.01 -14.24 8.76
C ARG A 160 26.98 -14.44 9.86
N GLU A 161 25.75 -14.01 9.58
CA GLU A 161 24.61 -14.20 10.46
C GLU A 161 23.41 -14.68 9.63
N GLY A 162 22.62 -15.61 10.16
CA GLY A 162 21.50 -16.21 9.44
C GLY A 162 21.90 -17.11 8.26
N ARG A 163 20.95 -17.34 7.33
CA ARG A 163 21.11 -18.27 6.20
C ARG A 163 21.52 -17.52 4.93
N VAL A 164 22.59 -17.95 4.26
CA VAL A 164 23.04 -17.39 2.96
C VAL A 164 23.33 -18.52 1.97
N PRO A 165 22.31 -19.08 1.29
CA PRO A 165 22.48 -20.26 0.43
C PRO A 165 22.97 -19.85 -0.97
N LEU A 166 24.28 -19.85 -1.19
CA LEU A 166 24.90 -19.37 -2.44
C LEU A 166 24.66 -20.29 -3.65
N HIS A 167 24.46 -21.59 -3.44
CA HIS A 167 24.19 -22.55 -4.51
C HIS A 167 22.73 -22.54 -4.97
N THR A 168 21.81 -22.05 -4.14
CA THR A 168 20.39 -22.03 -4.44
C THR A 168 20.05 -20.89 -5.40
N LEU A 169 19.73 -21.20 -6.66
CA LEU A 169 19.42 -20.19 -7.68
C LEU A 169 18.14 -19.41 -7.39
N ARG A 170 17.13 -20.04 -6.76
CA ARG A 170 15.88 -19.41 -6.33
C ARG A 170 16.02 -18.45 -5.13
N ALA A 171 17.19 -18.42 -4.49
CA ALA A 171 17.45 -17.56 -3.35
C ALA A 171 17.72 -16.12 -3.82
N ASN A 172 16.86 -15.18 -3.39
CA ASN A 172 17.02 -13.75 -3.63
C ASN A 172 18.17 -13.22 -2.75
N ILE A 173 19.35 -13.27 -3.33
CA ILE A 173 20.59 -12.79 -2.73
C ILE A 173 21.00 -11.53 -3.48
N ASP A 174 21.21 -10.48 -2.71
CA ASP A 174 21.80 -9.23 -3.16
C ASP A 174 23.29 -9.26 -2.87
N TYR A 175 24.10 -8.88 -3.84
CA TYR A 175 25.55 -8.91 -3.75
C TYR A 175 26.12 -7.59 -4.23
N SER A 176 27.10 -7.07 -3.50
CA SER A 176 27.83 -5.87 -3.92
C SER A 176 29.28 -5.89 -3.45
N ILE A 177 30.10 -5.13 -4.16
CA ILE A 177 31.49 -4.85 -3.83
C ILE A 177 31.69 -3.35 -3.68
N SER A 178 32.62 -2.98 -2.81
CA SER A 178 33.06 -1.60 -2.62
C SER A 178 34.52 -1.60 -2.16
N GLU A 179 35.25 -0.56 -2.53
CA GLU A 179 36.68 -0.43 -2.30
C GLU A 179 36.93 0.82 -1.47
N ALA A 180 37.63 0.65 -0.35
CA ALA A 180 38.00 1.75 0.54
C ALA A 180 39.45 2.11 0.29
N HIS A 181 39.71 3.37 -0.07
CA HIS A 181 41.05 3.89 -0.25
C HIS A 181 41.55 4.47 1.07
N THR A 182 42.39 3.71 1.76
CA THR A 182 43.01 4.13 3.02
C THR A 182 44.46 4.54 2.79
N THR A 183 45.07 5.19 3.77
CA THR A 183 46.49 5.59 3.71
C THR A 183 47.45 4.40 3.50
N TYR A 184 47.05 3.22 3.96
CA TYR A 184 47.90 2.01 3.90
C TYR A 184 47.63 1.15 2.65
N GLY A 185 46.68 1.56 1.80
CA GLY A 185 46.29 0.84 0.60
C GLY A 185 44.78 0.64 0.48
N VAL A 186 44.39 -0.28 -0.41
CA VAL A 186 42.98 -0.57 -0.70
C VAL A 186 42.45 -1.68 0.20
N ILE A 187 41.28 -1.45 0.78
CA ILE A 187 40.52 -2.48 1.51
C ILE A 187 39.26 -2.81 0.71
N GLY A 188 39.11 -4.06 0.31
CA GLY A 188 37.93 -4.55 -0.39
C GLY A 188 36.84 -5.00 0.58
N VAL A 189 35.60 -4.60 0.33
CA VAL A 189 34.41 -4.99 1.09
C VAL A 189 33.46 -5.73 0.15
N LYS A 190 33.06 -6.95 0.55
CA LYS A 190 32.07 -7.77 -0.16
C LYS A 190 30.89 -8.05 0.76
N VAL A 191 29.67 -7.81 0.29
CA VAL A 191 28.45 -7.98 1.09
C VAL A 191 27.46 -8.86 0.33
N TRP A 192 26.91 -9.86 1.02
CA TRP A 192 25.81 -10.69 0.55
C TRP A 192 24.63 -10.56 1.51
N ILE A 193 23.44 -10.22 1.00
CA ILE A 193 22.21 -10.12 1.79
C ILE A 193 21.16 -11.06 1.21
N PHE A 194 20.69 -12.00 2.03
CA PHE A 194 19.61 -12.92 1.68
C PHE A 194 18.26 -12.40 2.16
N LYS A 195 17.38 -12.11 1.20
CA LYS A 195 16.03 -11.55 1.44
C LYS A 195 14.95 -12.65 1.49
N GLY A 196 15.27 -13.87 1.07
CA GLY A 196 14.35 -15.01 1.01
C GLY A 196 14.37 -15.74 -0.32
N GLU A 197 13.56 -16.79 -0.41
CA GLU A 197 13.39 -17.57 -1.64
C GLU A 197 12.15 -17.07 -2.38
N ILE A 198 12.22 -16.99 -3.71
CA ILE A 198 11.11 -16.59 -4.56
C ILE A 198 10.60 -17.85 -5.26
N LEU A 199 9.34 -18.22 -4.98
CA LEU A 199 8.65 -19.33 -5.65
C LEU A 199 7.86 -18.75 -6.84
N GLY A 200 8.00 -19.37 -8.02
CA GLY A 200 7.31 -18.95 -9.26
C GLY A 200 8.10 -18.08 -10.24
N GLY A 201 9.43 -17.95 -10.07
CA GLY A 201 10.32 -17.34 -11.07
C GLY A 201 10.09 -15.83 -11.32
N MET A 202 10.43 -15.35 -12.53
CA MET A 202 10.36 -13.93 -12.90
C MET A 202 8.95 -13.34 -12.86
N ALA A 203 7.92 -14.12 -13.20
CA ALA A 203 6.53 -13.66 -13.19
C ALA A 203 6.08 -13.20 -11.80
N THR A 204 6.56 -13.85 -10.74
CA THR A 204 6.30 -13.43 -9.35
C THR A 204 7.00 -12.11 -9.02
N ILE A 205 8.22 -11.90 -9.52
CA ILE A 205 9.01 -10.68 -9.28
C ILE A 205 8.34 -9.47 -9.91
N GLU A 206 7.85 -9.58 -11.15
CA GLU A 206 7.16 -8.49 -11.81
C GLU A 206 5.87 -8.08 -11.09
N LYS A 207 5.17 -9.04 -10.48
CA LYS A 207 3.99 -8.75 -9.65
C LYS A 207 4.34 -8.03 -8.35
N LEU A 208 5.53 -8.28 -7.77
CA LEU A 208 6.02 -7.63 -6.55
C LEU A 208 6.56 -6.21 -6.82
N GLU A 209 7.20 -6.00 -7.97
CA GLU A 209 7.84 -4.72 -8.33
C GLU A 209 6.89 -3.72 -8.95
N LYS A 210 5.86 -4.17 -9.68
CA LYS A 210 4.76 -3.28 -9.99
C LYS A 210 4.26 -2.80 -8.64
N PRO A 211 4.31 -1.48 -8.32
CA PRO A 211 3.55 -0.99 -7.19
C PRO A 211 2.19 -1.60 -7.43
N SER A 212 1.62 -2.27 -6.42
CA SER A 212 0.23 -2.60 -6.51
C SER A 212 -0.39 -1.29 -6.95
N ILE A 213 -0.89 -1.27 -8.18
CA ILE A 213 -1.96 -0.39 -8.50
C ILE A 213 -2.95 -0.97 -7.51
N GLN A 214 -2.94 -0.45 -6.28
CA GLN A 214 -4.14 -0.01 -5.65
C GLN A 214 -4.80 0.60 -6.85
N LYS A 215 -5.69 -0.18 -7.47
CA LYS A 215 -6.81 0.42 -8.13
C LYS A 215 -7.17 1.43 -7.04
N LYS A 216 -6.85 2.70 -7.28
CA LYS A 216 -7.86 3.73 -7.15
C LYS A 216 -9.00 3.01 -7.83
N LYS A 217 -9.77 2.25 -7.02
CA LYS A 217 -11.18 2.09 -7.25
C LYS A 217 -11.48 3.51 -7.58
N GLN A 218 -11.75 3.76 -8.86
CA GLN A 218 -12.37 5.01 -9.23
C GLN A 218 -13.34 5.25 -8.10
N ASN A 219 -13.18 6.36 -7.39
CA ASN A 219 -14.15 6.80 -6.40
C ASN A 219 -15.41 7.23 -7.18
N GLN A 220 -15.91 6.34 -8.03
CA GLN A 220 -17.25 6.23 -8.52
C GLN A 220 -17.88 5.18 -7.58
N GLY A 221 -18.45 5.67 -6.48
CA GLY A 221 -19.47 4.93 -5.74
C GLY A 221 -19.03 3.96 -4.64
N LYS A 222 -18.04 4.30 -3.79
CA LYS A 222 -17.84 3.58 -2.51
C LYS A 222 -17.93 4.43 -1.24
N GLU A 223 -18.81 5.44 -1.25
CA GLU A 223 -19.34 6.05 -0.01
C GLU A 223 -20.54 5.27 0.59
N GLY A 224 -20.73 3.99 0.22
CA GLY A 224 -21.99 3.27 0.42
C GLY A 224 -21.97 2.03 1.31
N LEU A 225 -20.92 1.71 2.07
CA LEU A 225 -20.85 0.42 2.77
C LEU A 225 -20.30 0.51 4.21
N ILE A 226 -21.04 1.21 5.06
CA ILE A 226 -21.47 0.60 6.32
C ILE A 226 -22.90 0.15 6.04
N MET A 227 -23.06 -0.96 5.30
CA MET A 227 -24.39 -1.55 5.19
C MET A 227 -24.70 -2.10 6.57
N LEU A 228 -25.73 -1.55 7.21
CA LEU A 228 -26.44 -2.18 8.31
C LEU A 228 -26.81 -3.59 7.81
N GLN A 229 -25.99 -4.58 8.13
CA GLN A 229 -26.24 -5.98 7.81
C GLN A 229 -25.82 -6.80 9.04
N PRO A 230 -26.54 -7.88 9.34
CA PRO A 230 -26.21 -8.70 10.49
C PRO A 230 -24.86 -9.39 10.24
N LYS A 231 -23.92 -9.21 11.18
CA LYS A 231 -22.57 -9.81 11.10
C LYS A 231 -22.60 -11.33 11.27
N ARG A 232 -23.56 -11.86 12.04
CA ARG A 232 -23.75 -13.28 12.32
C ARG A 232 -25.23 -13.61 12.22
N THR A 233 -25.58 -14.64 11.44
CA THR A 233 -26.95 -15.19 11.37
C THR A 233 -26.88 -16.71 11.45
N LYS A 234 -27.81 -17.33 12.20
CA LYS A 234 -27.88 -18.80 12.34
C LYS A 234 -28.16 -19.49 11.01
N PHE A 235 -28.99 -18.88 10.17
CA PHE A 235 -29.31 -19.37 8.83
C PHE A 235 -29.16 -18.26 7.80
N ARG A 236 -28.40 -18.53 6.74
CA ARG A 236 -28.19 -17.57 5.64
C ARG A 236 -29.45 -17.34 4.80
N LYS A 237 -30.32 -18.33 4.67
CA LYS A 237 -31.59 -18.26 3.91
C LYS A 237 -32.75 -18.60 4.84
N MET A 238 -33.70 -17.68 4.98
CA MET A 238 -34.83 -17.84 5.92
C MET A 238 -36.17 -17.86 5.18
N HIS A 239 -37.22 -18.37 5.84
CA HIS A 239 -38.59 -18.27 5.34
C HIS A 239 -39.07 -16.83 5.47
N LYS A 240 -39.67 -16.28 4.40
CA LYS A 240 -40.06 -14.86 4.35
C LYS A 240 -41.18 -14.54 5.33
N GLY A 241 -42.02 -15.50 5.73
CA GLY A 241 -43.12 -15.30 6.68
C GLY A 241 -44.10 -14.20 6.25
N ARG A 242 -45.09 -13.88 7.09
CA ARG A 242 -46.00 -12.75 6.89
C ARG A 242 -45.72 -11.69 7.95
N ASN A 243 -45.73 -10.40 7.58
CA ASN A 243 -45.62 -9.28 8.52
C ASN A 243 -47.04 -8.95 9.03
N ARG A 244 -47.39 -9.44 10.22
CA ARG A 244 -48.73 -9.32 10.84
C ARG A 244 -48.58 -8.73 12.25
N GLY A 245 -49.68 -8.18 12.80
CA GLY A 245 -49.73 -7.61 14.15
C GLY A 245 -49.27 -6.15 14.25
N LEU A 246 -49.36 -5.61 15.46
CA LEU A 246 -48.85 -4.29 15.86
C LEU A 246 -47.44 -4.44 16.46
N ALA A 247 -46.67 -3.34 16.45
CA ALA A 247 -45.33 -3.33 17.03
C ALA A 247 -45.37 -3.41 18.56
N SER A 248 -44.48 -4.20 19.15
CA SER A 248 -44.15 -4.13 20.59
C SER A 248 -43.06 -3.08 20.83
N GLY A 249 -43.18 -2.32 21.92
CA GLY A 249 -42.29 -1.21 22.29
C GLY A 249 -42.51 0.02 21.41
N THR A 250 -43.67 0.66 21.57
CA THR A 250 -44.12 1.83 20.80
C THR A 250 -43.61 3.16 21.32
N ASP A 251 -42.87 3.13 22.42
CA ASP A 251 -42.46 4.31 23.16
C ASP A 251 -41.03 4.72 22.80
N VAL A 252 -40.75 6.01 23.01
CA VAL A 252 -39.43 6.62 22.80
C VAL A 252 -38.60 6.37 24.06
N ASN A 253 -37.56 5.53 23.95
CA ASN A 253 -36.83 5.07 25.14
C ASN A 253 -35.55 5.88 25.39
N PHE A 254 -34.73 6.06 24.36
CA PHE A 254 -33.41 6.68 24.45
C PHE A 254 -33.46 8.19 24.21
N GLY A 255 -34.26 8.64 23.24
CA GLY A 255 -34.38 10.05 22.87
C GLY A 255 -35.51 10.80 23.57
N VAL A 256 -35.64 12.09 23.23
CA VAL A 256 -36.79 12.94 23.58
C VAL A 256 -37.81 12.96 22.44
N PHE A 257 -37.35 12.86 21.19
CA PHE A 257 -38.19 12.88 19.99
C PHE A 257 -38.03 11.58 19.21
N GLY A 258 -39.10 11.12 18.55
CA GLY A 258 -39.12 9.88 17.79
C GLY A 258 -39.86 9.99 16.46
N LEU A 259 -39.43 9.17 15.50
CA LEU A 259 -40.14 8.95 14.24
C LEU A 259 -40.84 7.59 14.26
N LYS A 260 -42.17 7.59 14.36
CA LYS A 260 -43.00 6.38 14.51
C LYS A 260 -43.62 5.98 13.18
N ALA A 261 -43.60 4.69 12.83
CA ALA A 261 -44.28 4.18 11.64
C ALA A 261 -45.80 4.07 11.88
N ILE A 262 -46.59 4.60 10.93
CA ILE A 262 -48.03 4.38 10.86
C ILE A 262 -48.30 3.10 10.06
N ASP A 263 -47.64 2.98 8.91
CA ASP A 263 -47.86 1.86 7.99
C ASP A 263 -46.92 0.69 8.24
N ARG A 264 -47.33 -0.48 7.76
CA ARG A 264 -46.46 -1.65 7.65
C ARG A 264 -45.59 -1.56 6.40
N GLY A 265 -44.37 -2.06 6.48
CA GLY A 265 -43.52 -2.11 5.30
C GLY A 265 -42.22 -2.88 5.49
N ARG A 266 -41.40 -2.87 4.43
CA ARG A 266 -40.04 -3.40 4.44
C ARG A 266 -39.09 -2.25 4.14
N LEU A 267 -38.15 -2.01 5.04
CA LEU A 267 -37.14 -0.98 4.86
C LEU A 267 -35.80 -1.62 4.54
N THR A 268 -35.22 -1.25 3.40
CA THR A 268 -33.88 -1.69 3.01
C THR A 268 -32.82 -0.95 3.80
N ALA A 269 -31.63 -1.54 3.97
CA ALA A 269 -30.48 -0.87 4.59
C ALA A 269 -30.18 0.50 3.95
N ARG A 270 -30.38 0.63 2.62
CA ARG A 270 -30.17 1.88 1.89
C ARG A 270 -31.19 2.98 2.26
N GLN A 271 -32.46 2.61 2.44
CA GLN A 271 -33.50 3.55 2.86
C GLN A 271 -33.27 4.03 4.30
N ILE A 272 -32.88 3.11 5.20
CA ILE A 272 -32.53 3.43 6.58
C ILE A 272 -31.33 4.40 6.60
N GLU A 273 -30.26 4.09 5.87
CA GLU A 273 -29.09 4.97 5.80
C GLU A 273 -29.39 6.33 5.13
N SER A 274 -30.26 6.35 4.12
CA SER A 274 -30.67 7.61 3.47
C SER A 274 -31.43 8.52 4.44
N ALA A 275 -32.35 7.98 5.23
CA ALA A 275 -33.08 8.74 6.24
C ALA A 275 -32.14 9.20 7.36
N ARG A 276 -31.24 8.33 7.85
CA ARG A 276 -30.20 8.68 8.83
C ARG A 276 -29.34 9.87 8.37
N ARG A 277 -28.90 9.85 7.11
CA ARG A 277 -28.09 10.94 6.53
C ARG A 277 -28.86 12.25 6.44
N ALA A 278 -30.15 12.19 6.06
CA ALA A 278 -31.01 13.37 6.02
C ALA A 278 -31.11 14.02 7.42
N ILE A 279 -31.37 13.21 8.45
CA ILE A 279 -31.43 13.66 9.85
C ILE A 279 -30.09 14.29 10.27
N THR A 280 -28.99 13.53 10.12
CA THR A 280 -27.64 13.96 10.55
C THR A 280 -27.21 15.27 9.87
N ARG A 281 -27.61 15.47 8.61
CA ARG A 281 -27.31 16.68 7.85
C ARG A 281 -28.13 17.87 8.32
N CYS A 282 -29.41 17.67 8.60
CA CYS A 282 -30.31 18.71 9.10
C CYS A 282 -29.84 19.25 10.45
N ILE A 283 -29.54 18.35 11.39
CA ILE A 283 -29.09 18.71 12.75
C ILE A 283 -27.60 19.11 12.81
N LYS A 284 -26.90 19.22 11.67
CA LYS A 284 -25.46 19.56 11.60
C LYS A 284 -24.56 18.73 12.53
N ARG A 285 -24.91 17.46 12.76
CA ARG A 285 -24.26 16.53 13.73
C ARG A 285 -24.34 16.96 15.20
N GLN A 286 -25.26 17.84 15.56
CA GLN A 286 -25.60 18.18 16.94
C GLN A 286 -26.61 17.16 17.49
N GLY A 287 -26.57 16.94 18.80
CA GLY A 287 -27.42 15.95 19.47
C GLY A 287 -27.00 14.49 19.25
N LYS A 288 -27.79 13.59 19.82
CA LYS A 288 -27.63 12.14 19.72
C LYS A 288 -28.79 11.57 18.93
N MET A 289 -28.51 10.59 18.09
CA MET A 289 -29.49 9.92 17.25
C MET A 289 -29.36 8.41 17.37
N TRP A 290 -30.48 7.73 17.57
CA TRP A 290 -30.55 6.27 17.60
C TRP A 290 -31.35 5.75 16.42
N ILE A 291 -30.86 4.67 15.81
CA ILE A 291 -31.60 3.88 14.84
C ILE A 291 -32.23 2.71 15.60
N ARG A 292 -33.54 2.61 15.59
CA ARG A 292 -34.30 1.58 16.33
C ARG A 292 -34.64 0.36 15.49
N ILE A 293 -34.42 0.46 14.17
CA ILE A 293 -34.68 -0.60 13.21
C ILE A 293 -33.38 -1.10 12.57
N PHE A 294 -33.18 -2.41 12.56
CA PHE A 294 -32.04 -3.04 11.92
C PHE A 294 -32.54 -4.02 10.85
N PRO A 295 -31.94 -4.01 9.65
CA PRO A 295 -32.31 -4.93 8.59
C PRO A 295 -31.73 -6.32 8.86
N ASP A 296 -32.56 -7.17 9.44
CA ASP A 296 -32.22 -8.49 9.96
C ASP A 296 -32.79 -9.62 9.10
N LYS A 297 -33.64 -9.30 8.11
CA LYS A 297 -34.29 -10.30 7.28
C LYS A 297 -33.69 -10.38 5.87
N PRO A 298 -33.20 -11.56 5.43
CA PRO A 298 -32.61 -11.69 4.11
C PRO A 298 -33.68 -11.81 3.03
N ILE A 299 -33.58 -10.99 1.98
CA ILE A 299 -34.35 -11.15 0.75
C ILE A 299 -33.52 -11.92 -0.27
N THR A 300 -34.02 -13.09 -0.63
CA THR A 300 -33.42 -13.93 -1.67
C THR A 300 -34.13 -13.73 -3.01
N GLN A 301 -33.36 -13.61 -4.08
CA GLN A 301 -33.82 -13.54 -5.47
C GLN A 301 -33.15 -14.65 -6.28
N LYS A 302 -33.89 -15.26 -7.23
CA LYS A 302 -33.31 -16.13 -8.24
C LYS A 302 -33.05 -15.32 -9.51
N PRO A 303 -32.00 -15.62 -10.28
CA PRO A 303 -31.85 -15.10 -11.63
C PRO A 303 -33.08 -15.44 -12.49
N LEU A 304 -33.41 -14.54 -13.43
CA LEU A 304 -34.62 -14.63 -14.26
C LEU A 304 -34.66 -15.90 -15.14
N GLU A 305 -33.49 -16.44 -15.49
CA GLU A 305 -33.33 -17.59 -16.39
C GLU A 305 -33.64 -18.96 -15.74
N VAL A 306 -33.78 -19.01 -14.41
CA VAL A 306 -33.89 -20.28 -13.68
C VAL A 306 -35.34 -20.76 -13.61
N ARG A 307 -35.61 -21.98 -14.13
CA ARG A 307 -36.91 -22.64 -14.04
C ARG A 307 -37.46 -22.68 -12.61
N MET A 308 -38.78 -22.55 -12.48
CA MET A 308 -39.46 -22.59 -11.17
C MET A 308 -39.32 -23.99 -10.54
N GLY A 309 -38.40 -24.14 -9.58
CA GLY A 309 -38.18 -25.37 -8.80
C GLY A 309 -37.90 -25.13 -7.31
N LYS A 310 -37.88 -26.20 -6.51
CA LYS A 310 -37.67 -26.18 -5.05
C LYS A 310 -36.23 -25.78 -4.69
N GLY A 311 -36.01 -24.48 -4.49
CA GLY A 311 -34.76 -23.92 -3.97
C GLY A 311 -34.83 -22.41 -3.86
N LYS A 312 -34.12 -21.78 -2.92
CA LYS A 312 -34.02 -20.31 -2.81
C LYS A 312 -32.73 -19.82 -3.46
N GLY A 313 -32.78 -18.70 -4.18
CA GLY A 313 -31.61 -18.06 -4.77
C GLY A 313 -30.68 -17.44 -3.71
N ASN A 314 -29.72 -16.63 -4.17
CA ASN A 314 -28.78 -15.95 -3.28
C ASN A 314 -29.46 -14.82 -2.50
N VAL A 315 -28.92 -14.49 -1.32
CA VAL A 315 -29.35 -13.30 -0.57
C VAL A 315 -28.82 -12.08 -1.30
N GLU A 316 -29.73 -11.22 -1.72
CA GLU A 316 -29.41 -10.03 -2.50
C GLU A 316 -29.26 -8.81 -1.59
N TYR A 317 -30.22 -8.62 -0.68
CA TYR A 317 -30.20 -7.54 0.30
C TYR A 317 -30.96 -7.93 1.58
N TRP A 318 -30.75 -7.13 2.63
CA TRP A 318 -31.42 -7.28 3.92
C TRP A 318 -32.47 -6.19 4.11
N VAL A 319 -33.57 -6.54 4.75
CA VAL A 319 -34.67 -5.63 5.06
C VAL A 319 -35.03 -5.70 6.54
N ALA A 320 -35.43 -4.57 7.10
CA ALA A 320 -36.12 -4.49 8.38
C ALA A 320 -37.62 -4.63 8.12
N LEU A 321 -38.28 -5.52 8.85
CA LEU A 321 -39.74 -5.59 8.86
C LEU A 321 -40.28 -4.54 9.83
N VAL A 322 -41.08 -3.61 9.33
CA VAL A 322 -41.70 -2.57 10.13
C VAL A 322 -43.17 -2.90 10.31
N GLN A 323 -43.61 -2.94 11.57
CA GLN A 323 -45.02 -3.04 11.96
C GLN A 323 -45.54 -1.64 12.33
N PRO A 324 -46.86 -1.39 12.18
CA PRO A 324 -47.49 -0.16 12.66
C PRO A 324 -47.19 0.06 14.14
N GLY A 325 -46.85 1.30 14.50
CA GLY A 325 -46.48 1.73 15.84
C GLY A 325 -44.99 1.63 16.17
N LYS A 326 -44.16 1.05 15.31
CA LYS A 326 -42.71 0.91 15.59
C LYS A 326 -41.99 2.25 15.50
N ILE A 327 -41.19 2.59 16.53
CA ILE A 327 -40.23 3.71 16.45
C ILE A 327 -39.05 3.33 15.56
N LEU A 328 -38.73 4.18 14.59
CA LEU A 328 -37.67 3.97 13.59
C LEU A 328 -36.38 4.70 13.97
N TYR A 329 -36.50 5.94 14.42
CA TYR A 329 -35.41 6.79 14.86
C TYR A 329 -35.79 7.52 16.13
N GLU A 330 -34.79 7.83 16.95
CA GLU A 330 -34.93 8.68 18.12
C GLU A 330 -33.85 9.77 18.09
N LEU A 331 -34.17 10.96 18.59
CA LEU A 331 -33.29 12.13 18.68
C LEU A 331 -33.31 12.71 20.09
N ASP A 332 -32.16 13.23 20.51
CA ASP A 332 -31.95 13.92 21.79
C ASP A 332 -30.92 15.04 21.63
N GLY A 333 -30.98 16.07 22.48
CA GLY A 333 -30.04 17.18 22.49
C GLY A 333 -30.16 18.15 21.32
N VAL A 334 -31.35 18.27 20.74
CA VAL A 334 -31.72 19.21 19.66
C VAL A 334 -33.09 19.83 19.97
N THR A 335 -33.41 21.00 19.41
CA THR A 335 -34.71 21.65 19.65
C THR A 335 -35.84 20.88 18.97
N GLU A 336 -37.09 21.09 19.41
CA GLU A 336 -38.25 20.44 18.80
C GLU A 336 -38.41 20.84 17.32
N GLU A 337 -38.19 22.12 16.99
CA GLU A 337 -38.28 22.64 15.63
C GLU A 337 -37.29 21.95 14.68
N GLU A 338 -36.03 21.87 15.09
CA GLU A 338 -34.98 21.18 14.33
C GLU A 338 -35.28 19.68 14.19
N SER A 339 -35.81 19.06 15.25
CA SER A 339 -36.19 17.64 15.25
C SER A 339 -37.35 17.36 14.30
N ARG A 340 -38.36 18.23 14.28
CA ARG A 340 -39.54 18.11 13.42
C ARG A 340 -39.15 18.24 11.96
N GLU A 341 -38.28 19.20 11.64
CA GLU A 341 -37.78 19.38 10.27
C GLU A 341 -36.86 18.21 9.84
N ALA A 342 -35.95 17.77 10.71
CA ALA A 342 -35.09 16.63 10.44
C ALA A 342 -35.89 15.35 10.16
N PHE A 343 -36.95 15.11 10.94
CA PHE A 343 -37.82 13.96 10.75
C PHE A 343 -38.78 14.09 9.56
N ARG A 344 -39.21 15.29 9.18
CA ARG A 344 -39.95 15.53 7.94
C ARG A 344 -39.11 15.15 6.71
N LEU A 345 -37.84 15.58 6.69
CA LEU A 345 -36.89 15.21 5.64
C LEU A 345 -36.59 13.72 5.62
N ALA A 346 -36.50 13.08 6.78
CA ALA A 346 -36.31 11.64 6.91
C ALA A 346 -37.52 10.84 6.40
N ALA A 347 -38.73 11.26 6.76
CA ALA A 347 -39.99 10.64 6.34
C ALA A 347 -40.11 10.62 4.81
N ALA A 348 -39.73 11.71 4.13
CA ALA A 348 -39.71 11.77 2.67
C ALA A 348 -38.74 10.77 1.99
N LYS A 349 -37.80 10.18 2.74
CA LYS A 349 -36.88 9.14 2.23
C LYS A 349 -37.37 7.72 2.48
N LEU A 350 -38.46 7.55 3.23
CA LEU A 350 -39.00 6.25 3.60
C LEU A 350 -40.22 5.89 2.75
N PRO A 351 -40.38 4.63 2.32
CA PRO A 351 -41.54 4.15 1.56
C PRO A 351 -42.77 3.86 2.45
N ILE A 352 -42.80 4.31 3.70
CA ILE A 352 -43.91 4.10 4.65
C ILE A 352 -44.29 5.42 5.30
N ARG A 353 -45.57 5.60 5.63
CA ARG A 353 -46.03 6.78 6.38
C ARG A 353 -45.52 6.73 7.82
N THR A 354 -45.05 7.87 8.28
CA THR A 354 -44.49 8.05 9.63
C THR A 354 -45.06 9.29 10.30
N ILE A 355 -45.13 9.30 11.62
CA ILE A 355 -45.56 10.42 12.44
C ILE A 355 -44.46 10.79 13.45
N PHE A 356 -44.36 12.07 13.75
CA PHE A 356 -43.51 12.59 14.82
C PHE A 356 -44.15 12.29 16.18
N VAL A 357 -43.35 11.82 17.12
CA VAL A 357 -43.78 11.59 18.50
C VAL A 357 -42.79 12.20 19.48
N THR A 358 -43.31 12.74 20.58
CA THR A 358 -42.52 13.19 21.72
C THR A 358 -42.54 12.11 22.80
N LYS A 359 -41.48 12.02 23.61
CA LYS A 359 -41.46 11.16 24.78
C LYS A 359 -42.47 11.67 25.79
N MET A 360 -43.52 10.89 26.06
CA MET A 360 -44.42 11.16 27.16
C MET A 360 -43.69 10.87 28.47
N VAL A 361 -43.58 11.89 29.32
CA VAL A 361 -43.20 11.70 30.72
C VAL A 361 -44.49 11.30 31.43
N MET A 362 -44.58 10.06 31.89
CA MET A 362 -45.57 9.65 32.90
C MET A 362 -44.95 9.81 34.28
#